data_AF-A0A7V4IEI8-F1
#
_entry.id   AF-A0A7V4IEI8-F1
#
_cell.length_a   1.000
_cell.length_b   1.000
_cell.length_c   1.000
_cell.angle_alpha   90.00
_cell.angle_beta   90.00
_cell.angle_gamma   90.00
#
_symmetry.space_group_name_H-M   'P 1'
#
loop_
_entity.id
_entity.type
_entity.pdbx_description
1 polymer ?
#
loop_
_entity_poly.entity_id
_entity_poly.type
_entity_poly.pdbx_seq_one_letter_code
_entity_poly.pdbx_strand_id
1 'polypeptide(L)'
;MKIKATIEKIPGGMMVIPLILGAVIKTFFPEFLKIGGFTTAIATNPLAIVGVFLVCMGAGMDIQAAPKALKIGLVQTLTKYGIAVIVGLMVGRFFGDQGLWGISALAFIAAMSNTNGGLYTALTAEFGTKQEVGAVSILSINRLYMDFFMNTVRSLLQIGTGLAGHANRGPAPEGNCTAAARDTCIMM
;
A
#
# COMPACT_ATOMS: atom_id res chain seq x y z
N MET A 1 27.88 6.92 -16.77
CA MET A 1 27.07 7.96 -17.45
C MET A 1 26.56 8.96 -16.42
N LYS A 2 26.65 10.26 -16.68
CA LYS A 2 26.31 11.32 -15.70
C LYS A 2 24.84 11.28 -15.25
N ILE A 3 23.92 10.77 -16.08
CA ILE A 3 22.49 10.69 -15.76
C ILE A 3 22.18 9.61 -14.72
N LYS A 4 22.78 8.41 -14.84
CA LYS A 4 22.62 7.30 -13.89
C LYS A 4 23.14 7.69 -12.50
N ALA A 5 24.31 8.32 -12.45
CA ALA A 5 24.92 8.79 -11.21
C ALA A 5 24.12 9.89 -10.49
N THR A 6 23.32 10.68 -11.22
CA THR A 6 22.42 11.67 -10.61
C THR A 6 21.15 11.01 -10.06
N ILE A 7 20.63 10.00 -10.74
CA ILE A 7 19.43 9.25 -10.32
C ILE A 7 19.71 8.41 -9.08
N GLU A 8 20.90 7.78 -9.00
CA GLU A 8 21.35 6.98 -7.86
C GLU A 8 21.63 7.80 -6.59
N LYS A 9 21.59 9.14 -6.66
CA LYS A 9 21.65 9.98 -5.44
C LYS A 9 20.33 9.98 -4.67
N ILE A 10 19.24 9.58 -5.31
CA ILE A 10 17.92 9.47 -4.69
C ILE A 10 17.71 8.00 -4.32
N PRO A 11 17.46 7.65 -3.05
CA PRO A 11 17.21 6.26 -2.66
C PRO A 11 15.95 5.74 -3.37
N GLY A 12 16.07 4.62 -4.07
CA GLY A 12 15.01 4.09 -4.92
C GLY A 12 14.76 4.93 -6.17
N GLY A 13 15.66 5.86 -6.52
CA GLY A 13 15.49 6.84 -7.61
C GLY A 13 15.23 6.19 -8.96
N MET A 14 15.79 5.02 -9.21
CA MET A 14 15.52 4.24 -10.43
C MET A 14 14.07 3.76 -10.55
N MET A 15 13.28 3.75 -9.46
CA MET A 15 11.87 3.39 -9.48
C MET A 15 10.94 4.57 -9.12
N VAL A 16 11.34 5.40 -8.16
CA VAL A 16 10.57 6.58 -7.71
C VAL A 16 10.40 7.58 -8.85
N ILE A 17 11.46 7.84 -9.62
CA ILE A 17 11.41 8.81 -10.71
C ILE A 17 10.43 8.34 -11.81
N PRO A 18 10.49 7.09 -12.31
CA PRO A 18 9.46 6.57 -13.22
C PRO A 18 8.04 6.61 -12.66
N LEU A 19 7.85 6.32 -11.36
CA LEU A 19 6.52 6.37 -10.73
C LEU A 19 5.93 7.78 -10.75
N ILE A 20 6.71 8.78 -10.36
CA ILE A 20 6.27 10.18 -10.36
C ILE A 20 6.01 10.65 -11.79
N LEU A 21 6.90 10.34 -12.73
CA LEU A 21 6.72 10.70 -14.13
C LEU A 21 5.46 10.07 -14.72
N GLY A 22 5.23 8.78 -14.44
CA GLY A 22 4.02 8.06 -14.85
C GLY A 22 2.75 8.66 -14.24
N ALA A 23 2.78 9.06 -12.98
CA ALA A 23 1.66 9.74 -12.33
C ALA A 23 1.38 11.11 -12.97
N VAL A 24 2.41 11.91 -13.24
CA VAL A 24 2.28 13.22 -13.91
C VAL A 24 1.70 13.05 -15.32
N ILE A 25 2.21 12.11 -16.11
CA ILE A 25 1.69 11.83 -17.45
C ILE A 25 0.22 11.38 -17.38
N LYS A 26 -0.11 10.50 -16.44
CA LYS A 26 -1.50 10.05 -16.24
C LYS A 26 -2.43 11.21 -15.86
N THR A 27 -1.96 12.15 -15.06
CA THR A 27 -2.76 13.29 -14.58
C THR A 27 -2.97 14.35 -15.66
N PHE A 28 -1.93 14.72 -16.41
CA PHE A 28 -2.02 15.83 -17.39
C PHE A 28 -2.27 15.37 -18.83
N PHE A 29 -1.90 14.14 -19.19
CA PHE A 29 -1.99 13.61 -20.55
C PHE A 29 -2.49 12.15 -20.58
N PRO A 30 -3.70 11.86 -20.04
CA PRO A 30 -4.23 10.50 -19.96
C PRO A 30 -4.42 9.84 -21.35
N GLU A 31 -4.68 10.63 -22.39
CA GLU A 31 -4.83 10.16 -23.77
C GLU A 31 -3.51 9.62 -24.36
N PHE A 32 -2.35 10.06 -23.85
CA PHE A 32 -1.05 9.55 -24.27
C PHE A 32 -0.85 8.08 -23.85
N LEU A 33 -1.49 7.64 -22.77
CA LEU A 33 -1.47 6.25 -22.31
C LEU A 33 -2.48 5.36 -23.08
N LYS A 34 -3.39 5.99 -23.82
CA LYS A 34 -4.43 5.33 -24.65
C LYS A 34 -4.05 5.24 -26.13
N ILE A 35 -2.81 5.55 -26.49
CA ILE A 35 -2.28 5.52 -27.86
C ILE A 35 -2.39 4.14 -28.54
N GLY A 36 -2.65 3.07 -27.77
CA GLY A 36 -3.06 1.76 -28.26
C GLY A 36 -2.10 0.62 -27.90
N GLY A 37 -2.58 -0.62 -27.96
CA GLY A 37 -1.78 -1.84 -27.78
C GLY A 37 -1.43 -2.17 -26.32
N PHE A 38 -0.16 -2.49 -26.07
CA PHE A 38 0.36 -2.95 -24.78
C PHE A 38 0.30 -1.88 -23.67
N THR A 39 0.61 -0.62 -24.01
CA THR A 39 0.62 0.50 -23.06
C THR A 39 -0.77 0.73 -22.47
N THR A 40 -1.82 0.67 -23.30
CA THR A 40 -3.21 0.86 -22.86
C THR A 40 -3.71 -0.33 -22.03
N ALA A 41 -3.32 -1.56 -22.39
CA ALA A 41 -3.66 -2.75 -21.61
C ALA A 41 -3.07 -2.69 -20.18
N ILE A 42 -1.80 -2.27 -20.04
CA ILE A 42 -1.16 -2.12 -18.73
C ILE A 42 -1.73 -0.92 -17.95
N ALA A 43 -1.98 0.20 -18.63
CA ALA A 43 -2.54 1.39 -17.99
C ALA A 43 -3.96 1.14 -17.43
N THR A 44 -4.72 0.26 -18.08
CA THR A 44 -6.10 -0.09 -17.68
C THR A 44 -6.12 -1.21 -16.65
N ASN A 45 -5.28 -2.24 -16.80
CA ASN A 45 -5.20 -3.35 -15.87
C ASN A 45 -3.76 -3.63 -15.39
N PRO A 46 -3.26 -2.85 -14.42
CA PRO A 46 -1.91 -3.01 -13.87
C PRO A 46 -1.75 -4.28 -13.03
N LEU A 47 -2.82 -4.97 -12.64
CA LEU A 47 -2.73 -6.18 -11.82
C LEU A 47 -2.02 -7.31 -12.56
N ALA A 48 -2.14 -7.37 -13.89
CA ALA A 48 -1.45 -8.38 -14.70
C ALA A 48 0.09 -8.23 -14.61
N ILE A 49 0.61 -7.00 -14.75
CA ILE A 49 2.06 -6.76 -14.68
C ILE A 49 2.60 -6.95 -13.26
N VAL A 50 1.81 -6.59 -12.24
CA VAL A 50 2.14 -6.86 -10.83
C VAL A 50 2.16 -8.36 -10.56
N GLY A 51 1.22 -9.12 -11.12
CA GLY A 51 1.18 -10.58 -11.01
C GLY A 51 2.44 -11.24 -11.59
N VAL A 52 2.82 -10.86 -12.81
CA VAL A 52 4.07 -11.34 -13.44
C VAL A 52 5.29 -10.94 -12.60
N PHE A 53 5.35 -9.70 -12.12
CA PHE A 53 6.41 -9.21 -11.26
C PHE A 53 6.54 -10.04 -9.97
N LEU A 54 5.43 -10.36 -9.30
CA LEU A 54 5.42 -11.19 -8.09
C LEU A 54 5.87 -12.62 -8.37
N VAL A 55 5.48 -13.20 -9.51
CA VAL A 55 5.95 -14.53 -9.93
C VAL A 55 7.45 -14.51 -10.19
N CYS A 56 7.97 -13.52 -10.90
CA CYS A 56 9.41 -13.37 -11.13
C CYS A 56 10.20 -13.18 -9.84
N MET A 57 9.71 -12.35 -8.93
CA MET A 57 10.33 -12.15 -7.60
C MET A 57 10.28 -13.42 -6.76
N GLY A 58 9.18 -14.18 -6.82
CA GLY A 58 9.05 -15.47 -6.16
C GLY A 58 9.98 -16.54 -6.73
N ALA A 59 10.13 -16.60 -8.06
CA ALA A 59 10.99 -17.56 -8.75
C ALA A 59 12.49 -17.32 -8.48
N GLY A 60 12.89 -16.08 -8.22
CA GLY A 60 14.27 -15.73 -7.84
C GLY A 60 14.62 -16.02 -6.38
N MET A 61 13.67 -16.47 -5.56
CA MET A 61 13.86 -16.70 -4.13
C MET A 61 14.27 -18.15 -3.85
N ASP A 62 15.26 -18.33 -2.98
CA ASP A 62 15.66 -19.65 -2.47
C ASP A 62 14.56 -20.21 -1.55
N ILE A 63 14.21 -21.49 -1.70
CA ILE A 63 13.21 -22.15 -0.84
C ILE A 63 13.63 -22.12 0.63
N GLN A 64 14.93 -22.14 0.93
CA GLN A 64 15.44 -22.03 2.30
C GLN A 64 15.31 -20.60 2.86
N ALA A 65 15.21 -19.59 1.98
CA ALA A 65 14.98 -18.20 2.35
C ALA A 65 13.49 -17.89 2.60
N ALA A 66 12.57 -18.71 2.09
CA ALA A 66 11.12 -18.55 2.26
C ALA A 66 10.67 -18.38 3.73
N PRO A 67 11.11 -19.20 4.72
CA PRO A 67 10.68 -19.01 6.11
C PRO A 67 11.22 -17.71 6.74
N LYS A 68 12.38 -17.23 6.31
CA LYS A 68 12.93 -15.94 6.76
C LYS A 68 12.15 -14.78 6.14
N ALA A 69 11.86 -14.85 4.84
CA ALA A 69 11.03 -13.87 4.13
C ALA A 69 9.62 -13.79 4.75
N LEU A 70 9.05 -14.94 5.15
CA LEU A 70 7.76 -15.00 5.83
C LEU A 70 7.78 -14.26 7.17
N LYS A 71 8.79 -14.52 8.01
CA LYS A 71 8.94 -13.82 9.29
C LYS A 71 9.10 -12.32 9.11
N ILE A 72 9.92 -11.88 8.15
CA ILE A 72 10.13 -10.45 7.86
C ILE A 72 8.80 -9.81 7.44
N GLY A 73 8.10 -10.41 6.47
CA GLY A 73 6.82 -9.88 5.99
C GLY A 73 5.75 -9.82 7.07
N LEU A 74 5.68 -10.83 7.94
CA LEU A 74 4.73 -10.88 9.05
C LEU A 74 5.04 -9.84 10.13
N VAL A 75 6.31 -9.73 10.55
CA VAL A 75 6.74 -8.74 11.55
C VAL A 75 6.53 -7.32 11.01
N GLN A 76 6.95 -7.04 9.78
CA GLN A 76 6.74 -5.75 9.09
C GLN A 76 5.27 -5.35 9.10
N THR A 77 4.38 -6.31 8.80
CA THR A 77 2.94 -6.09 8.77
C THR A 77 2.42 -5.80 10.19
N LEU A 78 2.71 -6.65 11.17
CA LEU A 78 2.23 -6.45 12.54
C LEU A 78 2.72 -5.13 13.16
N THR A 79 4.00 -4.81 12.99
CA THR A 79 4.59 -3.58 13.55
C THR A 79 3.96 -2.33 12.94
N LYS A 80 3.85 -2.27 11.61
CA LYS A 80 3.26 -1.12 10.92
C LYS A 80 1.82 -0.86 11.35
N TYR A 81 1.02 -1.92 11.41
CA TYR A 81 -0.38 -1.82 11.80
C TYR A 81 -0.57 -1.53 13.28
N GLY A 82 0.26 -2.12 14.15
CA GLY A 82 0.27 -1.78 15.57
C GLY A 82 0.52 -0.28 15.78
N ILE A 83 1.51 0.28 15.10
CA ILE A 83 1.81 1.72 15.15
C ILE A 83 0.64 2.55 14.61
N ALA A 84 0.06 2.17 13.46
CA ALA A 84 -1.06 2.88 12.85
C ALA A 84 -2.28 2.94 13.79
N VAL A 85 -2.64 1.82 14.44
CA VAL A 85 -3.74 1.76 15.40
C VAL A 85 -3.46 2.61 16.63
N ILE A 86 -2.25 2.54 17.19
CA ILE A 86 -1.86 3.35 18.35
C ILE A 86 -1.99 4.84 18.04
N VAL A 87 -1.46 5.29 16.88
CA VAL A 87 -1.55 6.68 16.46
C VAL A 87 -2.98 7.10 16.20
N GLY A 88 -3.78 6.28 15.51
CA GLY A 88 -5.19 6.56 15.25
C GLY A 88 -6.03 6.66 16.52
N LEU A 89 -5.83 5.75 17.48
CA LEU A 89 -6.49 5.80 18.78
C LEU A 89 -6.07 7.04 19.58
N MET A 90 -4.80 7.45 19.52
CA MET A 90 -4.35 8.70 20.13
C MET A 90 -5.06 9.91 19.50
N VAL A 91 -5.16 9.97 18.17
CA VAL A 91 -5.89 11.05 17.48
C VAL A 91 -7.36 11.06 17.92
N GLY A 92 -8.02 9.91 17.96
CA GLY A 92 -9.40 9.80 18.43
C GLY A 92 -9.59 10.21 19.89
N ARG A 93 -8.62 9.91 20.76
CA ARG A 93 -8.72 10.22 22.20
C ARG A 93 -8.48 11.70 22.53
N PHE A 94 -7.59 12.36 21.79
CA PHE A 94 -7.21 13.77 22.04
C PHE A 94 -8.03 14.78 21.23
N PHE A 95 -8.44 14.44 20.00
CA PHE A 95 -9.12 15.35 19.09
C PHE A 95 -10.61 15.03 18.88
N GLY A 96 -11.10 13.91 19.42
CA GLY A 96 -12.51 13.53 19.37
C GLY A 96 -13.04 13.34 17.95
N ASP A 97 -14.35 13.52 17.79
CA ASP A 97 -15.10 13.22 16.56
C ASP A 97 -14.67 14.09 15.36
N GLN A 98 -14.14 15.29 15.61
CA GLN A 98 -13.69 16.21 14.56
C GLN A 98 -12.33 15.81 13.96
N GLY A 99 -11.60 14.91 14.64
CA GLY A 99 -10.28 14.46 14.21
C GLY A 99 -9.22 15.57 14.19
N LEU A 100 -8.03 15.25 13.67
CA LEU A 100 -6.97 16.25 13.51
C LEU A 100 -7.12 16.91 12.13
N TRP A 101 -7.35 18.23 12.10
CA TRP A 101 -7.54 18.99 10.85
C TRP A 101 -8.68 18.47 9.95
N GLY A 102 -9.73 17.91 10.54
CA GLY A 102 -10.87 17.32 9.81
C GLY A 102 -10.61 15.90 9.28
N ILE A 103 -9.44 15.31 9.57
CA ILE A 103 -9.10 13.93 9.23
C ILE A 103 -9.45 13.05 10.43
N SER A 104 -10.39 12.12 10.22
CA SER A 104 -10.83 11.19 11.26
C SER A 104 -9.72 10.23 11.72
N ALA A 105 -9.85 9.70 12.93
CA ALA A 105 -8.95 8.67 13.46
C ALA A 105 -8.84 7.45 12.51
N LEU A 106 -9.96 7.07 11.88
CA LEU A 106 -9.99 5.96 10.92
C LEU A 106 -9.23 6.29 9.62
N ALA A 107 -9.32 7.53 9.14
CA ALA A 107 -8.56 7.99 7.97
C ALA A 107 -7.05 8.01 8.24
N PHE A 108 -6.62 8.36 9.46
CA PHE A 108 -5.20 8.23 9.86
C PHE A 108 -4.72 6.78 9.83
N ILE A 109 -5.50 5.86 10.39
CA ILE A 109 -5.15 4.42 10.39
C ILE A 109 -5.07 3.90 8.96
N ALA A 110 -6.07 4.24 8.12
CA ALA A 110 -6.09 3.85 6.72
C ALA A 110 -4.87 4.42 5.95
N ALA A 111 -4.54 5.70 6.14
CA ALA A 111 -3.39 6.32 5.50
C ALA A 111 -2.07 5.64 5.91
N MET A 112 -1.86 5.43 7.20
CA MET A 112 -0.62 4.84 7.72
C MET A 112 -0.48 3.36 7.40
N SER A 113 -1.59 2.63 7.29
CA SER A 113 -1.60 1.19 7.00
C SER A 113 -1.31 0.85 5.53
N ASN A 114 -1.53 1.80 4.61
CA ASN A 114 -1.33 1.57 3.18
C ASN A 114 0.12 1.20 2.85
N THR A 115 0.32 0.09 2.13
CA THR A 115 1.63 -0.45 1.77
C THR A 115 1.86 -0.41 0.27
N ASN A 116 2.92 0.29 -0.16
CA ASN A 116 3.39 0.28 -1.53
C ASN A 116 4.47 -0.80 -1.71
N GLY A 117 4.05 -2.00 -2.14
CA GLY A 117 4.95 -3.12 -2.39
C GLY A 117 6.02 -2.82 -3.44
N GLY A 118 5.70 -1.99 -4.44
CA GLY A 118 6.66 -1.59 -5.47
C GLY A 118 7.81 -0.78 -4.89
N LEU A 119 7.51 0.29 -4.16
CA LEU A 119 8.53 1.14 -3.52
C LEU A 119 9.37 0.35 -2.50
N TYR A 120 8.72 -0.53 -1.73
CA TYR A 120 9.42 -1.44 -0.83
C TYR A 120 10.42 -2.33 -1.59
N THR A 121 10.02 -2.92 -2.72
CA THR A 121 10.93 -3.75 -3.51
C THR A 121 12.07 -2.95 -4.13
N ALA A 122 11.86 -1.72 -4.59
CA ALA A 122 12.98 -0.90 -5.07
C ALA A 122 14.01 -0.61 -3.99
N LEU A 123 13.56 -0.18 -2.80
CA LEU A 123 14.46 0.15 -1.71
C LEU A 123 15.19 -1.09 -1.18
N THR A 124 14.49 -2.23 -1.07
CA THR A 124 15.12 -3.49 -0.63
C THR A 124 15.99 -4.13 -1.71
N ALA A 125 15.73 -3.88 -3.00
CA ALA A 125 16.62 -4.29 -4.08
C ALA A 125 17.92 -3.47 -4.10
N GLU A 126 17.87 -2.21 -3.66
CA GLU A 126 19.03 -1.31 -3.65
C GLU A 126 19.84 -1.40 -2.34
N PHE A 127 19.16 -1.50 -1.20
CA PHE A 127 19.78 -1.44 0.14
C PHE A 127 19.56 -2.69 1.00
N GLY A 128 18.70 -3.61 0.58
CA GLY A 128 18.29 -4.76 1.37
C GLY A 128 18.98 -6.07 0.95
N THR A 129 18.57 -7.12 1.64
CA THR A 129 19.00 -8.50 1.41
C THR A 129 18.04 -9.23 0.47
N LYS A 130 18.49 -10.33 -0.14
CA LYS A 130 17.65 -11.16 -1.03
C LYS A 130 16.37 -11.65 -0.34
N GLN A 131 16.42 -11.86 0.98
CA GLN A 131 15.28 -12.26 1.80
C GLN A 131 14.25 -11.13 1.94
N GLU A 132 14.71 -9.89 2.07
CA GLU A 132 13.84 -8.70 2.17
C GLU A 132 13.17 -8.37 0.84
N VAL A 133 13.89 -8.56 -0.27
CA VAL A 133 13.32 -8.46 -1.63
C VAL A 133 12.23 -9.52 -1.82
N GLY A 134 12.50 -10.78 -1.47
CA GLY A 134 11.55 -11.88 -1.57
C GLY A 134 10.35 -11.79 -0.61
N ALA A 135 10.49 -11.01 0.48
CA ALA A 135 9.39 -10.77 1.41
C ALA A 135 8.22 -10.00 0.76
N VAL A 136 8.41 -9.30 -0.38
CA VAL A 136 7.32 -8.62 -1.08
C VAL A 136 6.22 -9.59 -1.54
N SER A 137 6.59 -10.80 -1.96
CA SER A 137 5.65 -11.82 -2.41
C SER A 137 4.78 -12.29 -1.24
N ILE A 138 5.38 -12.43 -0.06
CA ILE A 138 4.65 -12.73 1.17
C ILE A 138 3.80 -11.55 1.63
N LEU A 139 4.35 -10.33 1.65
CA LEU A 139 3.62 -9.10 2.01
C LEU A 139 2.36 -8.93 1.15
N SER A 140 2.43 -9.33 -0.12
CA SER A 140 1.29 -9.29 -1.06
C SER A 140 0.22 -10.35 -0.74
N ILE A 141 0.61 -11.52 -0.21
CA ILE A 141 -0.31 -12.57 0.26
C ILE A 141 -0.90 -12.21 1.63
N ASN A 142 -0.11 -11.59 2.51
CA ASN A 142 -0.52 -11.19 3.85
C ASN A 142 -1.67 -10.17 3.86
N ARG A 143 -1.94 -9.57 2.70
CA ARG A 143 -3.12 -8.73 2.42
C ARG A 143 -4.44 -9.44 2.78
N LEU A 144 -4.53 -10.78 2.70
CA LEU A 144 -5.70 -11.53 3.16
C LEU A 144 -5.95 -11.42 4.68
N TYR A 145 -4.90 -11.34 5.49
CA TYR A 145 -5.05 -11.17 6.94
C TYR A 145 -5.39 -9.74 7.32
N MET A 146 -5.21 -8.78 6.39
CA MET A 146 -5.46 -7.38 6.65
C MET A 146 -6.93 -6.96 6.60
N ASP A 147 -7.75 -7.62 5.79
CA ASP A 147 -9.20 -7.43 5.86
C ASP A 147 -9.75 -7.91 7.20
N PHE A 148 -9.23 -9.03 7.72
CA PHE A 148 -9.61 -9.54 9.04
C PHE A 148 -9.17 -8.61 10.18
N PHE A 149 -7.94 -8.08 10.09
CA PHE A 149 -7.41 -7.16 11.09
C PHE A 149 -8.11 -5.79 11.05
N MET A 150 -8.39 -5.22 9.87
CA MET A 150 -9.15 -3.97 9.75
C MET A 150 -10.59 -4.08 10.25
N ASN A 151 -11.22 -5.24 10.05
CA ASN A 151 -12.51 -5.51 10.67
C ASN A 151 -12.39 -5.57 12.21
N THR A 152 -11.30 -6.12 12.75
CA THR A 152 -11.06 -6.15 14.20
C THR A 152 -10.78 -4.74 14.75
N VAL A 153 -9.98 -3.93 14.06
CA VAL A 153 -9.68 -2.55 14.46
C VAL A 153 -10.93 -1.66 14.40
N ARG A 154 -11.78 -1.83 13.39
CA ARG A 154 -13.08 -1.16 13.31
C ARG A 154 -13.93 -1.48 14.54
N SER A 155 -14.01 -2.75 14.93
CA SER A 155 -14.70 -3.17 16.14
C SER A 155 -14.07 -2.58 17.41
N LEU A 156 -12.74 -2.50 17.50
CA LEU A 156 -12.05 -1.92 18.65
C LEU A 156 -12.23 -0.40 18.76
N LEU A 157 -12.27 0.33 17.65
CA LEU A 157 -12.59 1.76 17.64
C LEU A 157 -14.02 2.03 18.10
N GLN A 158 -14.97 1.19 17.67
CA GLN A 158 -16.36 1.25 18.12
C GLN A 158 -16.49 1.03 19.63
N ILE A 159 -15.70 0.12 20.20
CA ILE A 159 -15.71 -0.20 21.64
C ILE A 159 -14.93 0.83 22.46
N GLY A 160 -13.80 1.32 21.96
CA GLY A 160 -12.83 2.13 22.73
C GLY A 160 -13.09 3.64 22.76
N THR A 161 -13.91 4.19 21.86
CA THR A 161 -14.13 5.64 21.77
C THR A 161 -15.59 6.10 21.94
N GLY A 162 -16.57 5.18 22.04
CA GLY A 162 -17.99 5.54 22.16
C GLY A 162 -18.59 6.25 20.94
N LEU A 163 -17.83 6.34 19.84
CA LEU A 163 -18.17 6.98 18.57
C LEU A 163 -19.16 6.12 17.78
N ALA A 164 -20.42 6.10 18.22
CA ALA A 164 -21.54 5.44 17.53
C ALA A 164 -21.89 6.08 16.16
N GLY A 165 -21.33 7.25 15.82
CA GLY A 165 -21.79 8.08 14.71
C GLY A 165 -21.09 7.90 13.35
N HIS A 166 -19.82 7.47 13.31
CA HIS A 166 -19.04 7.53 12.05
C HIS A 166 -19.04 6.23 11.22
N ALA A 167 -19.57 5.14 11.75
CA ALA A 167 -19.69 3.86 11.02
C ALA A 167 -21.01 3.72 10.23
N ASN A 168 -21.89 4.73 10.27
CA ASN A 168 -23.18 4.69 9.57
C ASN A 168 -23.16 5.37 8.19
N ARG A 169 -21.97 5.67 7.66
CA ARG A 169 -21.80 5.65 6.20
C ARG A 169 -21.60 4.19 5.85
N GLY A 170 -22.68 3.53 5.46
CA GLY A 170 -22.63 2.18 4.90
C GLY A 170 -21.59 2.09 3.77
N PRO A 171 -21.21 0.87 3.35
CA PRO A 171 -20.30 0.70 2.22
C PRO A 171 -20.79 1.58 1.06
N ALA A 172 -19.93 2.45 0.54
CA ALA A 172 -20.22 3.19 -0.68
C ALA A 172 -20.74 2.18 -1.73
N PRO A 173 -21.80 2.53 -2.49
CA PRO A 173 -22.49 1.58 -3.36
C PRO A 173 -21.47 0.84 -4.22
N GLU A 174 -21.56 -0.50 -4.23
CA GLU A 174 -20.59 -1.45 -4.81
C GLU A 174 -20.49 -1.42 -6.35
N GLY A 175 -20.63 -0.25 -6.95
CA GLY A 175 -20.40 -0.01 -8.37
C GLY A 175 -18.92 0.19 -8.65
N ASN A 176 -18.24 -0.86 -9.12
CA ASN A 176 -17.02 -0.78 -9.92
C ASN A 176 -15.70 -0.34 -9.24
N CYS A 177 -15.59 -0.43 -7.90
CA CYS A 177 -14.32 -0.18 -7.22
C CYS A 177 -13.38 -1.40 -7.33
N THR A 178 -12.37 -1.31 -8.21
CA THR A 178 -11.22 -2.23 -8.20
C THR A 178 -10.53 -2.18 -6.83
N ALA A 179 -9.87 -3.25 -6.40
CA ALA A 179 -9.35 -3.41 -5.04
C ALA A 179 -8.42 -2.26 -4.55
N ALA A 180 -7.78 -1.51 -5.46
CA ALA A 180 -6.99 -0.32 -5.14
C ALA A 180 -7.84 0.94 -4.87
N ALA A 181 -9.06 1.01 -5.43
CA ALA A 181 -10.02 2.09 -5.21
C ALA A 181 -10.84 1.91 -3.92
N ARG A 182 -10.96 0.69 -3.38
CA ARG A 182 -11.63 0.44 -2.08
C ARG A 182 -10.98 1.24 -0.94
N ASP A 183 -9.66 1.31 -0.91
CA ASP A 183 -8.93 2.07 0.13
C ASP A 183 -9.11 3.59 -0.01
N THR A 184 -9.39 4.08 -1.21
CA THR A 184 -9.67 5.51 -1.46
C THR A 184 -11.15 5.85 -1.24
N CYS A 185 -12.05 4.90 -1.51
CA CYS A 185 -13.49 5.10 -1.35
C CYS A 185 -13.91 5.12 0.13
N ILE A 186 -13.14 4.47 1.02
CA ILE A 186 -13.30 4.59 2.48
C ILE A 186 -12.89 6.00 2.99
N MET A 187 -12.15 6.79 2.21
CA MET A 187 -11.66 8.12 2.57
C MET A 187 -12.55 9.28 2.10
N MET A 188 -13.68 9.01 1.42
CA MET A 188 -14.66 10.03 0.99
C MET A 188 -15.96 10.01 1.79
#